data_AF-A0A2I1RAU0-F1
#
_entry.id   AF-A0A2I1RAU0-F1
#
_cell.length_a   1.000
_cell.length_b   1.000
_cell.length_c   1.000
_cell.angle_alpha   90.00
_cell.angle_beta   90.00
_cell.angle_gamma   90.00
#
_symmetry.space_group_name_H-M   'P 1'
#
loop_
_entity.id
_entity.type
_entity.pdbx_description
1 polymer ?
#
loop_
_entity_poly.entity_id
_entity_poly.type
_entity_poly.pdbx_seq_one_letter_code
_entity_poly.pdbx_strand_id
1 'polypeptide(L)' 'MTSEHNLGRYTTTQVEQFYASGQWTDENFTELLRSRAEAYPDKVFVTDGVYALTYADLYDTSQRLALGFHRRGLTAG' A
#
# COMPACT_ATOMS: atom_id res chain seq x y z
N MET A 1 21.86 -17.84 11.99
CA MET A 1 22.40 -16.47 11.96
C MET A 1 21.69 -15.72 10.85
N THR A 2 20.66 -14.96 11.18
CA THR A 2 19.98 -14.08 10.23
C THR A 2 20.86 -12.85 10.09
N SER A 3 21.65 -12.77 9.03
CA SER A 3 22.40 -11.56 8.73
C SER A 3 21.40 -10.45 8.46
N GLU A 4 21.30 -9.48 9.37
CA GLU A 4 20.67 -8.18 9.13
C GLU A 4 21.34 -7.58 7.88
N HIS A 5 20.72 -7.77 6.72
CA HIS A 5 21.11 -7.07 5.52
C HIS A 5 20.66 -5.63 5.69
N ASN A 6 21.58 -4.78 6.14
CA ASN A 6 21.44 -3.35 5.92
C ASN A 6 21.46 -3.13 4.41
N LEU A 7 20.29 -3.01 3.80
CA LEU A 7 20.14 -2.82 2.36
C LEU A 7 20.64 -1.45 1.87
N GLY A 8 21.10 -0.58 2.79
CA GLY A 8 21.58 0.76 2.47
C GLY A 8 20.53 1.63 1.77
N ARG A 9 20.94 2.82 1.34
CA ARG A 9 20.17 3.60 0.37
C ARG A 9 20.72 3.31 -1.02
N TYR A 10 19.82 3.09 -1.99
CA TYR A 10 20.19 3.09 -3.40
C TYR A 10 20.80 4.44 -3.78
N THR A 11 21.76 4.43 -4.71
CA THR A 11 22.26 5.67 -5.31
C THR A 11 21.20 6.29 -6.20
N THR A 12 21.29 7.59 -6.48
CA THR A 12 20.36 8.28 -7.39
C THR A 12 20.30 7.59 -8.76
N THR A 13 21.45 7.15 -9.30
CA THR A 13 21.50 6.41 -10.57
C THR A 13 20.76 5.08 -10.51
N GLN A 14 20.84 4.34 -9.40
CA GLN A 14 20.07 3.10 -9.24
C GLN A 14 18.57 3.39 -9.15
N VAL A 15 18.18 4.44 -8.41
CA VAL A 15 16.78 4.89 -8.33
C VAL A 15 16.25 5.23 -9.73
N GLU A 16 16.96 6.04 -10.50
CA GLU A 16 16.62 6.39 -11.88
C GLU A 16 16.47 5.15 -12.77
N GLN A 17 17.37 4.17 -12.63
CA GLN A 17 17.30 2.91 -13.38
C GLN A 17 16.06 2.09 -13.04
N PHE A 18 15.63 2.03 -11.77
CA PHE A 18 14.42 1.31 -11.38
C PHE A 18 13.14 1.93 -11.93
N TYR A 19 13.08 3.27 -12.00
CA TYR A 19 11.98 3.97 -12.65
C TYR A 19 12.03 3.79 -14.18
N ALA A 20 13.21 3.92 -14.79
CA ALA A 20 13.37 3.78 -16.24
C ALA A 20 13.07 2.35 -16.73
N SER A 21 13.36 1.33 -15.92
CA SER A 21 13.04 -0.07 -16.24
C SER A 21 11.57 -0.44 -15.98
N GLY A 22 10.79 0.45 -15.35
CA GLY A 22 9.41 0.18 -14.94
C GLY A 22 9.29 -0.78 -13.76
N GLN A 23 10.39 -1.10 -13.06
CA GLN A 23 10.35 -1.89 -11.83
C GLN A 23 9.70 -1.11 -10.69
N TRP A 24 9.91 0.21 -10.66
CA TRP A 24 9.27 1.13 -9.73
C TRP A 24 8.28 2.03 -10.46
N THR A 25 7.26 2.47 -9.73
CA THR A 25 6.22 3.39 -10.18
C THR A 25 6.05 4.50 -9.16
N ASP A 26 5.53 5.64 -9.59
CA ASP A 26 5.15 6.75 -8.69
C ASP A 26 3.86 6.44 -7.90
N GLU A 27 3.09 5.42 -8.32
CA GLU A 27 1.88 4.99 -7.63
C GLU A 27 2.21 4.40 -6.26
N ASN A 28 1.66 5.00 -5.21
CA ASN A 28 1.75 4.43 -3.87
C ASN A 28 0.63 3.40 -3.59
N PHE A 29 0.76 2.62 -2.52
CA PHE A 29 -0.21 1.57 -2.19
C PHE A 29 -1.63 2.06 -1.96
N THR A 30 -1.82 3.28 -1.44
CA THR A 30 -3.16 3.85 -1.23
C THR A 30 -3.82 4.20 -2.57
N GLU A 31 -3.05 4.73 -3.52
CA GLU A 31 -3.51 5.02 -4.88
C GLU A 31 -3.88 3.75 -5.62
N LEU A 32 -3.02 2.72 -5.55
CA LEU A 32 -3.29 1.41 -6.13
C LEU A 32 -4.57 0.81 -5.56
N LEU A 33 -4.76 0.82 -4.23
CA LEU A 33 -5.96 0.28 -3.60
C LEU A 33 -7.22 1.03 -4.02
N ARG A 34 -7.18 2.37 -4.05
CA ARG A 34 -8.30 3.21 -4.52
C ARG A 34 -8.69 2.87 -5.96
N SER A 35 -7.70 2.82 -6.86
CA SER A 35 -7.92 2.47 -8.27
C SER A 35 -8.62 1.12 -8.43
N ARG A 36 -8.22 0.12 -7.63
CA ARG A 36 -8.89 -1.19 -7.63
C ARG A 36 -10.29 -1.17 -7.03
N ALA A 37 -10.53 -0.38 -5.98
CA ALA A 37 -11.85 -0.21 -5.38
C ALA A 37 -12.83 0.49 -6.33
N GLU A 38 -12.36 1.45 -7.13
CA GLU A 38 -13.18 2.11 -8.15
C GLU A 38 -13.48 1.19 -9.34
N ALA A 39 -12.48 0.44 -9.81
CA ALA A 39 -12.63 -0.42 -10.99
C ALA A 39 -13.39 -1.74 -10.70
N TYR A 40 -13.24 -2.29 -9.49
CA TYR A 40 -13.77 -3.60 -9.11
C TYR A 40 -14.36 -3.61 -7.69
N PRO A 41 -15.33 -2.74 -7.38
CA PRO A 41 -15.78 -2.49 -6.01
C PRO A 41 -16.24 -3.75 -5.30
N ASP A 42 -17.04 -4.59 -5.96
CA ASP A 42 -17.66 -5.79 -5.37
C ASP A 42 -16.77 -7.04 -5.41
N LYS A 43 -15.58 -6.96 -6.01
CA LYS A 43 -14.69 -8.12 -6.12
C LYS A 43 -14.03 -8.39 -4.76
N VAL A 44 -14.18 -9.62 -4.27
CA VAL A 44 -13.51 -10.08 -3.04
C VAL A 44 -11.99 -9.97 -3.21
N PHE A 45 -11.35 -9.21 -2.31
CA PHE A 45 -9.90 -9.05 -2.24
C PHE A 45 -9.28 -10.06 -1.28
N VAL A 46 -9.85 -10.20 -0.08
CA VAL A 46 -9.34 -11.07 0.97
C VAL A 46 -10.49 -11.75 1.70
N THR A 47 -10.25 -12.98 2.14
CA THR A 47 -11.15 -13.73 3.02
C THR A 47 -10.35 -14.52 4.04
N ASP A 48 -10.90 -14.70 5.23
CA ASP A 48 -10.37 -15.57 6.29
C ASP A 48 -11.16 -16.89 6.43
N GLY A 49 -12.09 -17.15 5.51
CA GLY A 49 -12.98 -18.31 5.51
C GLY A 49 -14.34 -18.07 6.18
N VAL A 50 -14.49 -17.03 7.00
CA VAL A 50 -15.76 -16.63 7.64
C VAL A 50 -16.22 -15.27 7.11
N TYR A 51 -15.29 -14.34 6.97
CA TYR A 51 -15.49 -12.99 6.46
C TYR A 51 -14.77 -12.83 5.13
N ALA A 52 -15.33 -11.95 4.31
CA ALA A 52 -14.72 -11.49 3.08
C ALA A 52 -14.78 -9.97 3.05
N LEU A 53 -13.70 -9.35 2.58
CA LEU A 53 -13.68 -7.93 2.24
C LEU A 53 -13.56 -7.80 0.73
N THR A 54 -14.46 -7.02 0.15
CA THR A 54 -14.31 -6.56 -1.22
C THR A 54 -13.23 -5.47 -1.31
N TYR A 55 -12.84 -5.09 -2.53
CA TYR A 55 -11.92 -3.96 -2.70
C TYR A 55 -12.51 -2.66 -2.12
N ALA A 56 -13.82 -2.42 -2.28
CA ALA A 56 -14.49 -1.28 -1.69
C ALA A 56 -14.44 -1.32 -0.15
N ASP A 57 -14.77 -2.47 0.45
CA ASP A 57 -14.76 -2.63 1.91
C ASP A 57 -13.37 -2.39 2.52
N LEU A 58 -12.34 -2.94 1.87
CA LEU A 58 -10.96 -2.78 2.30
C LEU A 58 -10.53 -1.31 2.22
N TYR A 59 -10.83 -0.64 1.11
CA TYR A 59 -10.51 0.77 0.93
C TYR A 59 -11.18 1.61 2.02
N ASP A 60 -12.51 1.54 2.16
CA ASP A 60 -13.27 2.33 3.13
C ASP A 60 -12.82 2.09 4.57
N THR A 61 -12.59 0.83 4.93
CA THR A 61 -12.15 0.48 6.29
C THR A 61 -10.74 0.98 6.57
N SER A 62 -9.83 0.90 5.59
CA SER A 62 -8.47 1.46 5.72
C SER A 62 -8.49 2.98 5.91
N GLN A 63 -9.34 3.70 5.16
CA GLN A 63 -9.46 5.16 5.27
C GLN A 63 -10.02 5.58 6.64
N ARG A 64 -11.05 4.88 7.13
CA ARG A 64 -11.59 5.11 8.48
C ARG A 64 -10.56 4.87 9.57
N LEU A 65 -9.76 3.81 9.44
CA LEU A 65 -8.68 3.51 10.38
C LEU A 65 -7.61 4.61 10.36
N ALA A 66 -7.15 5.01 9.17
CA ALA A 66 -6.17 6.08 9.00
C ALA A 66 -6.64 7.41 9.62
N LEU A 67 -7.90 7.78 9.40
CA LEU A 67 -8.51 8.95 10.06
C LEU A 67 -8.53 8.80 11.58
N GLY A 68 -8.82 7.60 12.09
CA GLY A 68 -8.79 7.28 13.52
C GLY A 68 -7.40 7.41 14.14
N PHE A 69 -6.34 7.06 13.41
CA PHE A 69 -4.95 7.28 13.81
C PHE A 69 -4.58 8.76 13.80
N HIS A 70 -4.89 9.47 12.72
CA HIS A 70 -4.62 10.89 12.61
C HIS A 70 -5.26 11.69 13.76
N ARG A 71 -6.53 11.39 14.09
CA ARG A 71 -7.24 12.00 15.24
C ARG A 71 -6.60 11.71 16.60
N ARG A 72 -5.81 10.64 16.72
CA ARG A 72 -5.05 10.29 17.93
C ARG A 72 -3.64 10.90 17.94
N GLY A 73 -3.31 11.74 16.97
CA GLY A 73 -2.02 12.41 16.88
C GLY A 73 -0.92 11.58 16.24
N LEU A 74 -1.24 10.44 15.62
CA LEU A 74 -0.28 9.70 14.80
C LEU A 74 -0.02 10.46 13.50
N THR A 75 1.23 10.84 13.28
CA THR A 75 1.71 11.54 12.08
C THR A 75 2.87 10.77 11.45
N ALA A 76 3.23 11.13 10.22
CA ALA A 76 4.51 10.71 9.65
C ALA A 76 5.66 11.16 10.56
N GLY A 77 6.69 10.32 10.67
CA GLY A 77 7.89 10.53 11.49
C GLY A 77 9.04 9.69 10.99
#